data_AF-A0A0D0DKX8-F1
#
_entry.id   AF-A0A0D0DKX8-F1
#
_cell.length_a   1.000
_cell.length_b   1.000
_cell.length_c   1.000
_cell.angle_alpha   90.00
_cell.angle_beta   90.00
_cell.angle_gamma   90.00
#
_symmetry.space_group_name_H-M   'P 1'
#
loop_
_entity.id
_entity.type
_entity.pdbx_description
1 polymer ?
#
loop_
_entity_poly.entity_id
_entity_poly.type
_entity_poly.pdbx_seq_one_letter_code
_entity_poly.pdbx_strand_id
1 'polypeptide(L)'
;QPVCRAAKCFVMHPCSSLHYLFHAFNLPPDNIESLVCSCYSPSTTIPYQTSITKTREAAIAEHDSVNDPIHIYCDGSGVGGKIGAAAVLHDKEHTIYEVEAVGLTLAAKFLASKKDPSFPISIYVNNQAVLQSGENPSAKPGYYILSHFHRMIHMIKK
;
A
#
# COMPACT_ATOMS: atom_id res chain seq x y z
N GLN A 1 25.01 -6.23 4.85
CA GLN A 1 25.77 -5.08 4.34
C GLN A 1 27.01 -4.84 5.22
N PRO A 2 28.11 -4.26 4.71
CA PRO A 2 29.32 -4.00 5.48
C PRO A 2 29.09 -3.09 6.71
N VAL A 3 28.14 -2.15 6.62
CA VAL A 3 27.79 -1.19 7.68
C VAL A 3 27.23 -1.89 8.93
N CYS A 4 26.32 -2.85 8.78
CA CYS A 4 25.75 -3.60 9.91
C CYS A 4 26.79 -4.45 10.65
N ARG A 5 27.85 -4.90 9.96
CA ARG A 5 28.94 -5.65 10.60
C ARG A 5 29.83 -4.74 11.43
N ALA A 6 30.09 -3.53 10.95
CA ALA A 6 30.87 -2.53 11.69
C ALA A 6 30.14 -2.11 12.98
N ALA A 7 28.85 -1.77 12.90
CA ALA A 7 28.08 -1.29 14.06
C ALA A 7 28.00 -2.29 15.24
N LYS A 8 28.08 -3.60 14.97
CA LYS A 8 28.04 -4.66 16.02
C LYS A 8 29.31 -4.77 16.86
N CYS A 9 30.44 -4.27 16.38
CA CYS A 9 31.72 -4.34 17.08
C CYS A 9 32.17 -2.96 17.50
N PHE A 10 32.57 -2.73 18.76
CA PHE A 10 33.15 -1.46 19.15
C PHE A 10 34.58 -1.38 18.59
N VAL A 11 34.76 -0.65 17.49
CA VAL A 11 36.06 -0.53 16.81
C VAL A 11 36.67 0.79 17.22
N MET A 12 37.94 0.85 17.62
CA MET A 12 38.54 2.11 18.07
C MET A 12 38.55 3.20 16.99
N HIS A 13 38.69 2.86 15.70
CA HIS A 13 38.68 3.80 14.57
C HIS A 13 38.19 3.10 13.28
N PRO A 14 37.39 3.76 12.42
CA PRO A 14 36.83 5.10 12.57
C PRO A 14 35.53 5.08 13.39
N CYS A 15 35.57 5.65 14.61
CA CYS A 15 34.40 5.83 15.47
C CYS A 15 33.57 7.01 14.98
N SER A 16 32.56 6.77 14.14
CA SER A 16 31.54 7.81 13.90
C SER A 16 30.68 7.99 15.16
N SER A 17 30.07 9.18 15.34
CA SER A 17 29.14 9.43 16.46
C SER A 17 27.98 8.43 16.50
N LEU A 18 27.56 7.91 15.34
CA LEU A 18 26.56 6.84 15.25
C LEU A 18 27.04 5.56 15.92
N HIS A 19 28.32 5.23 15.81
CA HIS A 19 28.91 4.05 16.46
C HIS A 19 28.78 4.10 17.98
N TYR A 20 29.03 5.27 18.58
CA TYR A 20 28.81 5.49 20.02
C TYR A 20 27.35 5.34 20.41
N LEU A 21 26.42 5.86 19.60
CA LEU A 21 24.98 5.74 19.87
C LEU A 21 24.52 4.28 19.81
N PHE A 22 24.98 3.50 18.82
CA PHE A 22 24.64 2.08 18.72
C PHE A 22 25.07 1.29 19.96
N HIS A 23 26.27 1.55 20.49
CA HIS A 23 26.80 0.87 21.68
C HIS A 23 26.22 1.39 23.00
N ALA A 24 26.10 2.72 23.15
CA ALA A 24 25.58 3.33 24.39
C ALA A 24 24.12 2.95 24.65
N PHE A 25 23.31 2.84 23.60
CA PHE A 25 21.89 2.51 23.69
C PHE A 25 21.57 1.06 23.31
N ASN A 26 22.59 0.24 23.05
CA ASN A 26 22.46 -1.17 22.63
C ASN A 26 21.42 -1.35 21.49
N LEU A 27 21.47 -0.45 20.49
CA LEU A 27 20.50 -0.45 19.41
C LEU A 27 20.91 -1.47 18.35
N PRO A 28 20.04 -2.44 17.99
CA PRO A 28 20.32 -3.35 16.90
C PRO A 28 20.26 -2.59 15.57
N PRO A 29 21.37 -2.49 14.81
CA PRO A 29 21.41 -1.72 13.56
C PRO A 29 20.47 -2.26 12.49
N ASP A 30 20.10 -3.54 12.60
CA ASP A 30 19.16 -4.20 11.69
C ASP A 30 17.69 -3.77 11.95
N ASN A 31 17.38 -3.13 13.08
CA ASN A 31 16.04 -2.69 13.46
C ASN A 31 15.83 -1.17 13.34
N ILE A 32 16.84 -0.43 12.85
CA ILE A 32 16.71 1.02 12.65
C ILE A 32 16.31 1.28 11.20
N GLU A 33 15.23 2.03 11.03
CA GLU A 33 14.80 2.52 9.74
C GLU A 33 15.90 3.38 9.11
N SER A 34 16.34 2.99 7.91
CA SER A 34 17.29 3.77 7.12
C SER A 34 16.52 4.75 6.24
N LEU A 35 16.48 6.02 6.66
CA LEU A 35 15.95 7.09 5.82
C LEU A 35 16.98 7.41 4.72
N VAL A 36 16.58 7.27 3.46
CA VAL A 36 17.37 7.78 2.34
C VAL A 36 17.13 9.28 2.26
N CYS A 37 18.20 10.07 2.35
CA CYS A 37 18.10 11.52 2.16
C CYS A 37 17.48 11.82 0.80
N SER A 38 16.58 12.81 0.75
CA SER A 38 15.98 13.25 -0.50
C SER A 38 17.08 13.72 -1.46
N CYS A 39 17.14 13.12 -2.64
CA CYS A 39 18.06 13.56 -3.71
C CYS A 39 17.55 14.82 -4.44
N TYR A 40 16.47 15.44 -3.95
CA TYR A 40 15.87 16.61 -4.57
C TYR A 40 16.51 17.89 -4.05
N SER A 41 16.92 18.76 -4.97
CA SER A 41 17.34 20.11 -4.63
C SER A 41 16.18 20.84 -3.94
N PRO A 42 16.42 21.67 -2.90
CA PRO A 42 15.39 22.52 -2.31
C PRO A 42 14.69 23.45 -3.31
N SER A 43 15.34 23.74 -4.44
CA SER A 43 14.81 24.55 -5.53
C SER A 43 13.97 23.78 -6.54
N THR A 44 13.79 22.47 -6.36
CA THR A 44 13.03 21.64 -7.31
C THR A 44 11.56 21.95 -7.20
N THR A 45 10.96 22.44 -8.30
CA THR A 45 9.51 22.61 -8.38
C THR A 45 8.84 21.25 -8.59
N ILE A 46 7.84 20.97 -7.78
CA ILE A 46 7.10 19.72 -7.81
C ILE A 46 5.93 19.87 -8.81
N PRO A 47 5.66 18.89 -9.69
CA PRO A 47 4.64 19.00 -10.74
C PRO A 47 3.21 18.69 -10.22
N TYR A 48 2.94 18.89 -8.93
CA TYR A 48 1.62 18.69 -8.35
C TYR A 48 1.34 19.75 -7.28
N GLN A 49 0.06 20.06 -7.13
CA GLN A 49 -0.42 20.97 -6.10
C GLN A 49 -0.88 20.17 -4.88
N THR A 50 -0.59 20.69 -3.69
CA THR A 50 -1.02 20.10 -2.42
C THR A 50 -1.90 21.08 -1.66
N SER A 51 -3.05 20.62 -1.19
CA SER A 51 -3.89 21.33 -0.22
C SER A 51 -4.05 20.47 1.03
N ILE A 52 -4.06 21.12 2.20
CA ILE A 52 -4.33 20.47 3.48
C ILE A 52 -5.46 21.24 4.15
N THR A 53 -6.65 20.64 4.17
CA THR A 53 -7.83 21.20 4.82
C THR A 53 -7.83 20.90 6.31
N LYS A 54 -8.27 21.87 7.11
CA LYS A 54 -8.28 21.75 8.58
C LYS A 54 -9.44 20.91 9.12
N THR A 55 -10.53 20.81 8.37
CA THR A 55 -11.75 20.10 8.79
C THR A 55 -12.20 19.15 7.69
N ARG A 56 -12.91 18.11 8.10
CA ARG A 56 -13.48 17.11 7.18
C ARG A 56 -14.51 17.75 6.25
N GLU A 57 -15.31 18.67 6.76
CA GLU A 57 -16.37 19.36 6.02
C GLU A 57 -15.76 20.27 4.94
N ALA A 58 -14.64 20.94 5.24
CA ALA A 58 -13.91 21.72 4.25
C ALA A 58 -13.29 20.84 3.17
N ALA A 59 -12.77 19.67 3.54
CA ALA A 59 -12.25 18.69 2.58
C ALA A 59 -13.33 18.22 1.60
N ILE A 60 -14.53 17.94 2.11
CA ILE A 60 -15.67 17.52 1.27
C ILE A 60 -16.10 18.67 0.36
N ALA A 61 -16.21 19.90 0.86
CA ALA A 61 -16.58 21.05 0.05
C ALA A 61 -15.54 21.35 -1.05
N GLU A 62 -14.24 21.21 -0.76
CA GLU A 62 -13.17 21.34 -1.76
C GLU A 62 -13.26 20.23 -2.79
N HIS A 63 -13.44 18.98 -2.34
CA HIS A 63 -13.63 17.83 -3.22
C HIS A 63 -14.83 18.02 -4.17
N ASP A 64 -15.98 18.42 -3.64
CA ASP A 64 -17.20 18.61 -4.43
C ASP A 64 -17.10 19.79 -5.41
N SER A 65 -16.18 20.73 -5.16
CA SER A 65 -15.89 21.84 -6.08
C SER A 65 -15.01 21.43 -7.26
N VAL A 66 -14.28 20.32 -7.14
CA VAL A 66 -13.33 19.82 -8.14
C VAL A 66 -14.05 18.80 -9.03
N ASN A 67 -14.30 19.18 -10.29
CA ASN A 67 -14.92 18.30 -11.28
C ASN A 67 -13.89 17.58 -12.16
N ASP A 68 -12.97 16.85 -11.55
CA ASP A 68 -12.02 16.02 -12.28
C ASP A 68 -12.67 14.69 -12.73
N PRO A 69 -12.17 14.04 -13.80
CA PRO A 69 -12.69 12.76 -14.26
C PRO A 69 -12.25 11.60 -13.36
N ILE A 70 -11.07 11.71 -12.74
CA ILE A 70 -10.43 10.65 -11.98
C ILE A 70 -10.06 11.17 -10.59
N HIS A 71 -10.52 10.47 -9.56
CA HIS A 71 -10.12 10.72 -8.18
C HIS A 71 -9.45 9.48 -7.60
N ILE A 72 -8.36 9.65 -6.85
CA ILE A 72 -7.70 8.56 -6.13
C ILE A 72 -7.75 8.88 -4.64
N TYR A 73 -8.40 8.03 -3.87
CA TYR A 73 -8.45 8.14 -2.42
C TYR A 73 -7.51 7.12 -1.81
N CYS A 74 -6.59 7.56 -0.97
CA CYS A 74 -5.67 6.68 -0.26
C CYS A 74 -5.95 6.75 1.23
N ASP A 75 -5.90 5.60 1.90
CA ASP A 75 -5.99 5.51 3.36
C ASP A 75 -4.99 4.49 3.91
N GLY A 76 -4.53 4.73 5.14
CA GLY A 76 -3.64 3.86 5.89
C GLY A 76 -4.36 3.29 7.10
N SER A 77 -4.31 1.98 7.29
CA SER A 77 -4.88 1.31 8.46
C SER A 77 -3.80 0.64 9.28
N GLY A 78 -3.87 0.81 10.61
CA GLY A 78 -3.03 0.11 11.57
C GLY A 78 -3.91 -0.67 12.55
N VAL A 79 -3.89 -2.01 12.49
CA VAL A 79 -4.67 -2.86 13.42
C VAL A 79 -3.75 -3.89 14.06
N GLY A 80 -3.66 -3.89 15.38
CA GLY A 80 -2.93 -4.90 16.15
C GLY A 80 -1.45 -5.03 15.78
N GLY A 81 -0.76 -3.91 15.51
CA GLY A 81 0.65 -3.89 15.11
C GLY A 81 0.91 -4.25 13.65
N LYS A 82 -0.14 -4.48 12.84
CA LYS A 82 -0.05 -4.67 11.39
C LYS A 82 -0.45 -3.38 10.69
N ILE A 83 0.31 -3.00 9.67
CA ILE A 83 0.07 -1.80 8.86
C ILE A 83 -0.40 -2.25 7.48
N GLY A 84 -1.46 -1.61 6.99
CA GLY A 84 -2.00 -1.77 5.64
C GLY A 84 -2.23 -0.41 5.01
N ALA A 85 -2.19 -0.36 3.69
CA ALA A 85 -2.56 0.82 2.90
C ALA A 85 -3.60 0.38 1.86
N ALA A 86 -4.59 1.23 1.63
CA ALA A 86 -5.61 1.07 0.61
C ALA A 86 -5.59 2.30 -0.30
N ALA A 87 -5.80 2.09 -1.59
CA ALA A 87 -6.03 3.15 -2.55
C ALA A 87 -7.24 2.76 -3.41
N VAL A 88 -8.17 3.68 -3.58
CA VAL A 88 -9.40 3.50 -4.35
C VAL A 88 -9.39 4.52 -5.48
N LEU A 89 -9.41 4.01 -6.71
CA LEU A 89 -9.64 4.81 -7.91
C LEU A 89 -11.15 4.98 -8.08
N HIS A 90 -11.62 6.21 -8.06
CA HIS A 90 -12.98 6.58 -8.41
C HIS A 90 -12.94 7.21 -9.81
N ASP A 91 -13.51 6.49 -10.75
CA ASP A 91 -13.72 6.93 -12.12
C ASP A 91 -15.23 7.00 -12.36
N LYS A 92 -15.70 8.13 -12.91
CA LYS A 92 -17.13 8.34 -13.18
C LYS A 92 -17.66 7.39 -14.27
N GLU A 93 -16.78 6.76 -15.04
CA GLU A 93 -17.15 5.81 -16.10
C GLU A 93 -17.35 4.37 -15.61
N HIS A 94 -16.81 4.01 -14.44
CA HIS A 94 -16.80 2.64 -13.95
C HIS A 94 -17.86 2.38 -12.88
N THR A 95 -18.54 1.23 -13.00
CA THR A 95 -19.56 0.84 -12.01
C THR A 95 -18.90 0.44 -10.69
N ILE A 96 -19.60 0.62 -9.55
CA ILE A 96 -19.13 0.19 -8.21
C ILE A 96 -18.63 -1.28 -8.24
N TYR A 97 -19.28 -2.12 -9.05
CA TYR A 97 -18.89 -3.52 -9.26
C TYR A 97 -17.48 -3.69 -9.86
N GLU A 98 -17.11 -2.88 -10.85
CA GLU A 98 -15.81 -2.96 -11.51
C GLU A 98 -14.68 -2.52 -10.57
N VAL A 99 -14.91 -1.45 -9.82
CA VAL A 99 -13.92 -0.90 -8.86
C VAL A 99 -13.59 -1.92 -7.77
N GLU A 100 -14.57 -2.65 -7.26
CA GLU A 100 -14.31 -3.66 -6.23
C GLU A 100 -13.73 -4.97 -6.78
N ALA A 101 -14.07 -5.33 -8.02
CA ALA A 101 -13.39 -6.43 -8.71
C ALA A 101 -11.90 -6.10 -8.99
N VAL A 102 -11.57 -4.82 -9.22
CA VAL A 102 -10.18 -4.35 -9.28
C VAL A 102 -9.51 -4.49 -7.91
N GLY A 103 -10.20 -4.16 -6.82
CA GLY A 103 -9.72 -4.38 -5.45
C GLY A 103 -9.34 -5.84 -5.17
N LEU A 104 -10.18 -6.79 -5.59
CA LEU A 104 -9.87 -8.23 -5.54
C LEU A 104 -8.64 -8.59 -6.39
N THR A 105 -8.57 -8.07 -7.61
CA THR A 105 -7.42 -8.32 -8.50
C THR A 105 -6.12 -7.78 -7.91
N LEU A 106 -6.17 -6.63 -7.25
CA LEU A 106 -5.03 -6.05 -6.54
C LEU A 106 -4.64 -6.92 -5.34
N ALA A 107 -5.61 -7.42 -4.57
CA ALA A 107 -5.35 -8.37 -3.48
C ALA A 107 -4.64 -9.64 -3.99
N ALA A 108 -5.10 -10.22 -5.11
CA ALA A 108 -4.42 -11.36 -5.72
C ALA A 108 -3.00 -11.02 -6.20
N LYS A 109 -2.74 -9.81 -6.72
CA LYS A 109 -1.39 -9.36 -7.10
C LYS A 109 -0.48 -9.25 -5.88
N PHE A 110 -0.97 -8.72 -4.76
CA PHE A 110 -0.22 -8.67 -3.51
C PHE A 110 0.10 -10.06 -2.95
N LEU A 111 -0.80 -11.03 -3.15
CA LEU A 111 -0.54 -12.41 -2.75
C LEU A 111 0.49 -13.08 -3.66
N ALA A 112 0.41 -12.85 -4.97
CA ALA A 112 1.39 -13.36 -5.93
C ALA A 112 2.79 -12.75 -5.77
N SER A 113 2.90 -11.52 -5.26
CA SER A 113 4.20 -10.89 -5.01
C SER A 113 4.89 -11.37 -3.73
N LYS A 114 4.17 -12.08 -2.84
CA LYS A 114 4.77 -12.74 -1.68
C LYS A 114 5.47 -14.03 -2.13
N LYS A 115 6.74 -14.16 -1.74
CA LYS A 115 7.57 -15.35 -2.03
C LYS A 115 7.02 -16.66 -1.48
N ASP A 116 6.27 -16.60 -0.38
CA ASP A 116 5.65 -17.78 0.25
C ASP A 116 4.43 -17.33 1.09
N PRO A 117 3.25 -17.20 0.47
CA PRO A 117 2.05 -16.80 1.20
C PRO A 117 1.57 -17.95 2.10
N SER A 118 1.61 -17.74 3.42
CA SER A 118 1.09 -18.70 4.40
C SER A 118 -0.44 -18.78 4.32
N PHE A 119 -0.96 -20.00 4.19
CA PHE A 119 -2.40 -20.29 4.15
C PHE A 119 -2.91 -20.75 5.53
N PRO A 120 -4.18 -20.45 5.89
CA PRO A 120 -5.22 -19.83 5.06
C PRO A 120 -5.11 -18.31 4.95
N ILE A 121 -5.58 -17.76 3.83
CA ILE A 121 -5.60 -16.33 3.53
C ILE A 121 -7.05 -15.85 3.54
N SER A 122 -7.35 -14.86 4.37
CA SER A 122 -8.67 -14.23 4.42
C SER A 122 -8.65 -12.92 3.63
N ILE A 123 -9.57 -12.77 2.70
CA ILE A 123 -9.82 -11.53 1.96
C ILE A 123 -11.23 -11.07 2.34
N TYR A 124 -11.35 -9.85 2.86
CA TYR A 124 -12.63 -9.26 3.26
C TYR A 124 -13.05 -8.25 2.19
N VAL A 125 -14.28 -8.39 1.68
CA VAL A 125 -14.86 -7.50 0.65
C VAL A 125 -16.25 -7.09 1.12
N ASN A 126 -16.61 -5.81 0.99
CA ASN A 126 -17.90 -5.31 1.49
C ASN A 126 -19.04 -5.51 0.48
N ASN A 127 -18.77 -5.65 -0.81
CA ASN A 127 -19.84 -5.74 -1.80
C ASN A 127 -20.39 -7.14 -1.97
N GLN A 128 -21.60 -7.29 -1.46
CA GLN A 128 -22.43 -8.48 -1.56
C GLN A 128 -22.67 -8.93 -3.01
N ALA A 129 -22.70 -8.02 -3.99
CA ALA A 129 -22.83 -8.37 -5.41
C ALA A 129 -21.57 -9.04 -5.97
N VAL A 130 -20.38 -8.63 -5.53
CA VAL A 130 -19.11 -9.26 -5.90
C VAL A 130 -19.02 -10.66 -5.30
N LEU A 131 -19.38 -10.81 -4.02
CA LEU A 131 -19.45 -12.11 -3.34
C LEU A 131 -20.43 -13.08 -4.03
N GLN A 132 -21.64 -12.62 -4.34
CA GLN A 132 -22.65 -13.42 -5.04
C GLN A 132 -22.24 -13.80 -6.47
N SER A 133 -21.50 -12.93 -7.18
CA SER A 133 -20.99 -13.22 -8.53
C SER A 133 -19.79 -14.18 -8.55
N GLY A 134 -19.05 -14.27 -7.45
CA GLY A 134 -17.98 -15.26 -7.27
C GLY A 134 -18.52 -16.68 -7.04
N GLU A 135 -19.72 -16.81 -6.48
CA GLU A 135 -20.38 -18.10 -6.24
C GLU A 135 -21.15 -18.60 -7.46
N ASN A 136 -21.68 -17.71 -8.31
CA ASN A 136 -22.45 -18.06 -9.50
C ASN A 136 -21.95 -17.34 -10.77
N PRO A 137 -21.23 -18.02 -11.67
CA PRO A 137 -20.67 -17.41 -12.88
C PRO A 137 -21.80 -17.06 -13.86
N SER A 138 -22.14 -15.77 -13.95
CA SER A 138 -23.07 -15.25 -14.97
C SER A 138 -22.44 -14.09 -15.71
N ALA A 139 -22.65 -14.03 -17.03
CA ALA A 139 -22.06 -13.02 -17.91
C ALA A 139 -22.69 -11.64 -17.65
N LYS A 140 -22.06 -10.87 -16.76
CA LYS A 140 -22.40 -9.46 -16.48
C LYS A 140 -21.24 -8.55 -16.92
N PRO A 141 -21.50 -7.27 -17.24
CA PRO A 141 -20.43 -6.27 -17.40
C PRO A 141 -19.48 -6.29 -16.18
N GLY A 142 -18.17 -6.21 -16.40
CA GLY A 142 -17.15 -6.31 -15.34
C GLY A 142 -16.74 -7.74 -14.92
N TYR A 143 -17.44 -8.80 -15.35
CA TYR A 143 -17.13 -10.19 -14.98
C TYR A 143 -15.74 -10.67 -15.44
N TYR A 144 -15.19 -10.07 -16.50
CA TYR A 144 -13.85 -10.38 -16.99
C TYR A 144 -12.76 -10.11 -15.94
N ILE A 145 -12.97 -9.12 -15.06
CA ILE A 145 -12.04 -8.77 -13.97
C ILE A 145 -12.07 -9.87 -12.90
N LEU A 146 -13.26 -10.37 -12.55
CA LEU A 146 -13.41 -11.47 -11.61
C LEU A 146 -12.81 -12.77 -12.16
N SER A 147 -13.00 -13.04 -13.45
CA SER A 147 -12.35 -14.16 -14.16
C SER A 147 -10.82 -14.06 -14.08
N HIS A 148 -10.27 -12.84 -14.20
CA HIS A 148 -8.84 -12.60 -14.05
C HIS A 148 -8.36 -12.87 -12.62
N PHE A 149 -9.10 -12.42 -11.61
CA PHE A 149 -8.84 -12.71 -10.19
C PHE A 149 -8.82 -14.23 -9.92
N HIS A 150 -9.83 -14.98 -10.38
CA HIS A 150 -9.87 -16.44 -10.22
C HIS A 150 -8.64 -17.13 -10.83
N ARG A 151 -8.24 -16.71 -12.03
CA ARG A 151 -7.03 -17.23 -12.69
C ARG A 151 -5.78 -16.98 -11.84
N MET A 152 -5.65 -15.79 -11.26
CA MET A 152 -4.52 -15.45 -10.40
C MET A 152 -4.49 -16.28 -9.12
N ILE A 153 -5.63 -16.44 -8.43
CA ILE A 153 -5.72 -17.28 -7.22
C ILE A 153 -5.39 -18.74 -7.53
N HIS A 154 -5.83 -19.25 -8.68
CA HIS A 154 -5.48 -20.61 -9.11
C HIS A 154 -3.97 -20.80 -9.31
N MET A 155 -3.26 -19.78 -9.83
CA MET A 155 -1.81 -19.83 -9.97
C MET A 155 -1.06 -19.76 -8.63
N ILE A 156 -1.61 -19.07 -7.63
CA ILE A 156 -1.00 -18.93 -6.29
C ILE A 156 -1.19 -20.19 -5.43
N LYS A 157 -2.22 -20.99 -5.69
CA LYS A 157 -2.50 -22.24 -4.95
C LYS A 157 -1.64 -23.44 -5.41
N LYS A 158 -0.83 -23.29 -6.46
CA LYS A 158 0.08 -24.34 -6.94
C LYS A 158 1.30 -24.46 -6.05
#